data_AF-A0A2D0L968-F1
#
_entry.id   AF-A0A2D0L968-F1
#
_cell.length_a   1.000
_cell.length_b   1.000
_cell.length_c   1.000
_cell.angle_alpha   90.00
_cell.angle_beta   90.00
_cell.angle_gamma   90.00
#
_symmetry.space_group_name_H-M   'P 1'
#
loop_
_entity.id
_entity.type
_entity.pdbx_description
1 polymer ?
#
loop_
_entity_poly.entity_id
_entity_poly.type
_entity_poly.pdbx_seq_one_letter_code
_entity_poly.pdbx_strand_id
1 'polypeptide(L)'
;MSDIIVDKESLRVVNRLMKNFIKKIGAKDEPLFWGIKANEDIQVCIGKYLSVSVDGKKVQAVKILPEPAPIVGDKTPLLNGLDKRTVVYIPNAENWNQDSLLRVVFQSSASGSKALVGFNDPSRLSLGIYQFLVSQQIDNDWNLSNWAINMSIPIGDINKQS
;
A
#
# COMPACT_ATOMS: atom_id res chain seq x y z
N MET A 1 -13.89 -20.63 -17.15
CA MET A 1 -14.74 -20.56 -15.94
C MET A 1 -13.89 -20.40 -14.67
N SER A 2 -12.59 -20.72 -14.71
CA SER A 2 -11.57 -20.42 -13.69
C SER A 2 -11.35 -18.92 -13.48
N ASP A 3 -11.22 -18.15 -14.56
CA ASP A 3 -10.70 -16.77 -14.49
C ASP A 3 -11.67 -15.82 -13.79
N ILE A 4 -12.98 -16.03 -13.98
CA ILE A 4 -14.05 -15.26 -13.32
C ILE A 4 -14.09 -15.53 -11.80
N ILE A 5 -13.71 -16.74 -11.38
CA ILE A 5 -13.68 -17.12 -9.95
C ILE A 5 -12.45 -16.48 -9.30
N VAL A 6 -11.29 -16.59 -9.95
CA VAL A 6 -10.03 -15.96 -9.50
C VAL A 6 -10.19 -14.44 -9.39
N ASP A 7 -10.84 -13.79 -10.36
CA ASP A 7 -11.12 -12.35 -10.32
C ASP A 7 -12.02 -11.95 -9.13
N LYS A 8 -13.04 -12.75 -8.82
CA LYS A 8 -13.95 -12.48 -7.69
C LYS A 8 -13.26 -12.66 -6.35
N GLU A 9 -12.40 -13.67 -6.22
CA GLU A 9 -11.63 -13.92 -5.00
C GLU A 9 -10.58 -12.83 -4.78
N SER A 10 -9.85 -12.46 -5.83
CA SER A 10 -8.88 -11.36 -5.81
C SER A 10 -9.53 -10.04 -5.39
N LEU A 11 -10.67 -9.69 -5.99
CA LEU A 11 -11.43 -8.49 -5.62
C LEU A 11 -11.91 -8.52 -4.16
N ARG A 12 -12.36 -9.67 -3.65
CA ARG A 12 -12.77 -9.81 -2.24
C ARG A 12 -11.60 -9.54 -1.29
N VAL A 13 -10.41 -10.00 -1.65
CA VAL A 13 -9.19 -9.84 -0.85
C VAL A 13 -8.75 -8.37 -0.85
N VAL A 14 -8.74 -7.71 -2.01
CA VAL A 14 -8.45 -6.27 -2.09
C VAL A 14 -9.49 -5.43 -1.34
N ASN A 15 -10.77 -5.81 -1.39
CA ASN A 15 -11.82 -5.17 -0.59
C ASN A 15 -11.56 -5.31 0.92
N ARG A 16 -11.09 -6.47 1.38
CA ARG A 16 -10.73 -6.67 2.81
C ARG A 16 -9.53 -5.81 3.20
N LEU A 17 -8.50 -5.78 2.37
CA LEU A 17 -7.34 -4.91 2.51
C LEU A 17 -7.77 -3.44 2.64
N MET A 18 -8.61 -2.95 1.71
CA MET A 18 -9.12 -1.58 1.74
C MET A 18 -9.96 -1.29 2.98
N LYS A 19 -10.79 -2.23 3.43
CA LYS A 19 -11.53 -2.07 4.69
C LYS A 19 -10.60 -1.94 5.90
N ASN A 20 -9.51 -2.71 5.96
CA ASN A 20 -8.52 -2.61 7.03
C ASN A 20 -7.82 -1.25 7.01
N PHE A 21 -7.44 -0.79 5.82
CA PHE A 21 -6.87 0.54 5.60
C PHE A 21 -7.82 1.67 6.05
N ILE A 22 -9.07 1.67 5.55
CA ILE A 22 -10.09 2.69 5.83
C ILE A 22 -10.42 2.80 7.33
N LYS A 23 -10.40 1.69 8.06
CA LYS A 23 -10.65 1.67 9.51
C LYS A 23 -9.65 2.49 10.30
N LYS A 24 -8.42 2.62 9.80
CA LYS A 24 -7.32 3.32 10.47
C LYS A 24 -7.16 4.78 10.04
N ILE A 25 -7.78 5.18 8.93
CA ILE A 25 -7.86 6.60 8.57
C ILE A 25 -8.68 7.36 9.62
N GLY A 26 -8.05 8.37 10.23
CA GLY A 26 -8.58 9.17 11.32
C GLY A 26 -8.38 8.57 12.72
N ALA A 27 -7.65 7.46 12.85
CA ALA A 27 -7.33 6.88 14.15
C ALA A 27 -6.20 7.65 14.85
N LYS A 28 -6.13 7.55 16.19
CA LYS A 28 -5.07 8.20 16.99
C LYS A 28 -3.66 7.69 16.63
N ASP A 29 -3.58 6.42 16.23
CA ASP A 29 -2.38 5.71 15.80
C ASP A 29 -2.32 5.58 14.26
N GLU A 30 -2.95 6.49 13.53
CA GLU A 30 -2.95 6.46 12.07
C GLU A 30 -1.50 6.54 11.52
N PRO A 31 -1.07 5.57 10.71
CA PRO A 31 0.27 5.59 10.14
C PRO A 31 0.40 6.65 9.05
N LEU A 32 1.63 7.10 8.80
CA LEU A 32 1.93 8.05 7.74
C LEU A 32 1.61 7.46 6.36
N PHE A 33 1.89 6.18 6.16
CA PHE A 33 1.53 5.43 4.96
C PHE A 33 1.40 3.93 5.26
N TRP A 34 0.84 3.19 4.31
CA TRP A 34 0.54 1.77 4.44
C TRP A 34 1.38 0.96 3.48
N GLY A 35 1.76 -0.25 3.90
CA GLY A 35 2.52 -1.15 3.06
C GLY A 35 1.83 -2.50 2.87
N ILE A 36 2.01 -3.06 1.68
CA ILE A 36 1.50 -4.37 1.32
C ILE A 36 2.64 -5.17 0.72
N LYS A 37 2.96 -6.30 1.37
CA LYS A 37 3.86 -7.30 0.81
C LYS A 37 3.10 -8.21 -0.14
N ALA A 38 3.49 -8.27 -1.40
CA ALA A 38 2.92 -9.20 -2.38
C ALA A 38 3.89 -9.36 -3.55
N ASN A 39 3.75 -10.42 -4.36
CA ASN A 39 4.52 -10.54 -5.60
C ASN A 39 4.12 -9.45 -6.62
N GLU A 40 4.96 -9.20 -7.62
CA GLU A 40 4.76 -8.13 -8.62
C GLU A 40 3.42 -8.24 -9.36
N ASP A 41 3.05 -9.44 -9.81
CA ASP A 41 1.78 -9.67 -10.52
C ASP A 41 0.57 -9.31 -9.65
N ILE A 42 0.59 -9.72 -8.38
CA ILE A 42 -0.46 -9.40 -7.41
C ILE A 42 -0.49 -7.89 -7.15
N GLN A 43 0.65 -7.21 -7.03
CA GLN A 43 0.69 -5.76 -6.85
C GLN A 43 0.04 -5.01 -8.02
N VAL A 44 0.32 -5.43 -9.26
CA VAL A 44 -0.35 -4.88 -10.45
C VAL A 44 -1.87 -5.12 -10.39
N CYS A 45 -2.30 -6.32 -10.00
CA CYS A 45 -3.72 -6.66 -9.83
C CYS A 45 -4.39 -5.86 -8.71
N ILE A 46 -3.72 -5.63 -7.58
CA ILE A 46 -4.21 -4.77 -6.49
C ILE A 46 -4.57 -3.39 -7.04
N GLY A 47 -3.68 -2.77 -7.82
CA GLY A 47 -3.92 -1.45 -8.42
C GLY A 47 -5.23 -1.39 -9.22
N LYS A 48 -5.50 -2.42 -10.04
CA LYS A 48 -6.74 -2.54 -10.81
C LYS A 48 -7.97 -2.58 -9.89
N TYR A 49 -7.93 -3.39 -8.83
CA TYR A 49 -9.08 -3.56 -7.94
C TYR A 49 -9.27 -2.42 -6.94
N LEU A 50 -8.19 -1.74 -6.52
CA LEU A 50 -8.29 -0.59 -5.61
C LEU A 50 -9.23 0.49 -6.16
N SER A 51 -9.14 0.75 -7.46
CA SER A 51 -9.95 1.77 -8.15
C SER A 51 -11.45 1.47 -8.10
N VAL A 52 -11.85 0.20 -7.97
CA VAL A 52 -13.26 -0.23 -7.83
C VAL A 52 -13.68 -0.48 -6.37
N SER A 53 -12.72 -0.51 -5.44
CA SER A 53 -12.90 -0.80 -4.01
C SER A 53 -13.00 0.45 -3.13
N VAL A 54 -13.20 1.63 -3.72
CA VAL A 54 -13.22 2.91 -3.00
C VAL A 54 -14.47 3.08 -2.12
N ASP A 55 -14.26 3.56 -0.89
CA ASP A 55 -15.33 3.99 0.01
C ASP A 55 -15.48 5.51 -0.13
N GLY A 56 -16.45 5.98 -0.93
CA GLY A 56 -16.59 7.40 -1.28
C GLY A 56 -16.73 8.39 -0.10
N LYS A 57 -16.84 7.90 1.15
CA LYS A 57 -16.79 8.75 2.35
C LYS A 57 -15.35 8.98 2.83
N LYS A 58 -14.55 7.92 2.98
CA LYS A 58 -13.18 8.01 3.51
C LYS A 58 -12.08 7.96 2.45
N VAL A 59 -12.34 7.36 1.30
CA VAL A 59 -11.46 7.26 0.13
C VAL A 59 -12.26 7.61 -1.13
N GLN A 60 -12.06 8.80 -1.68
CA GLN A 60 -12.85 9.29 -2.82
C GLN A 60 -12.32 8.81 -4.16
N ALA A 61 -11.01 8.60 -4.26
CA ALA A 61 -10.35 8.21 -5.49
C ALA A 61 -9.10 7.38 -5.18
N VAL A 62 -8.61 6.67 -6.20
CA VAL A 62 -7.31 6.01 -6.18
C VAL A 62 -6.49 6.58 -7.33
N LYS A 63 -5.25 6.96 -7.03
CA LYS A 63 -4.25 7.34 -8.02
C LYS A 63 -3.12 6.32 -8.00
N ILE A 64 -2.86 5.67 -9.12
CA ILE A 64 -1.79 4.68 -9.24
C ILE A 64 -0.55 5.35 -9.82
N LEU A 65 0.60 5.15 -9.20
CA LEU A 65 1.91 5.56 -9.70
C LEU A 65 2.73 4.29 -9.98
N PRO A 66 2.57 3.67 -11.16
CA PRO A 66 3.18 2.37 -11.46
C PRO A 66 4.71 2.46 -11.64
N GLU A 67 5.22 3.65 -11.91
CA GLU A 67 6.63 3.92 -12.18
C GLU A 67 7.11 5.14 -11.39
N PRO A 68 8.42 5.22 -11.07
CA PRO A 68 9.01 6.36 -10.39
C PRO A 68 8.58 7.70 -10.99
N ALA A 69 7.92 8.50 -10.16
CA ALA A 69 7.44 9.80 -10.59
C ALA A 69 8.60 10.81 -10.69
N PRO A 70 8.64 11.65 -11.72
CA PRO A 70 9.64 12.69 -11.84
C PRO A 70 9.49 13.70 -10.70
N ILE A 71 10.62 14.15 -10.16
CA ILE A 71 10.68 15.18 -9.13
C ILE A 71 11.17 16.46 -9.76
N VAL A 72 10.43 17.54 -9.54
CA VAL A 72 10.79 18.89 -9.99
C VAL A 72 10.88 19.78 -8.74
N GLY A 73 12.11 20.13 -8.37
CA GLY A 73 12.39 20.78 -7.09
C GLY A 73 11.98 19.89 -5.92
N ASP A 74 11.04 20.36 -5.10
CA ASP A 74 10.54 19.61 -3.94
C ASP A 74 9.21 18.90 -4.14
N LYS A 75 8.68 18.89 -5.36
CA LYS A 75 7.35 18.36 -5.64
C LYS A 75 7.37 17.29 -6.72
N THR A 76 6.42 16.37 -6.59
CA THR A 76 6.04 15.42 -7.62
C THR A 76 4.90 16.04 -8.44
N PRO A 77 5.12 16.46 -9.70
CA PRO A 77 4.09 17.12 -10.51
C PRO A 77 2.85 16.26 -10.73
N LEU A 78 3.02 14.93 -10.75
CA LEU A 78 1.91 13.97 -10.85
C LEU A 78 0.94 14.06 -9.66
N LEU A 79 1.35 14.64 -8.53
CA LEU A 79 0.49 14.83 -7.35
C LEU A 79 -0.07 16.26 -7.25
N ASN A 80 0.20 17.13 -8.22
CA ASN A 80 -0.39 18.46 -8.25
C ASN A 80 -1.91 18.34 -8.45
N GLY A 81 -2.67 19.08 -7.63
CA GLY A 81 -4.14 19.02 -7.66
C GLY A 81 -4.73 17.70 -7.17
N LEU A 82 -3.99 16.92 -6.37
CA LEU A 82 -4.52 15.68 -5.78
C LEU A 82 -5.71 16.00 -4.87
N ASP A 83 -6.88 15.46 -5.19
CA ASP A 83 -8.10 15.62 -4.40
C ASP A 83 -7.90 15.05 -2.98
N LYS A 84 -8.54 15.69 -1.99
CA LYS A 84 -8.54 15.17 -0.62
C LYS A 84 -9.10 13.75 -0.58
N ARG A 85 -8.64 12.93 0.37
CA ARG A 85 -9.08 11.53 0.53
C ARG A 85 -8.78 10.66 -0.70
N THR A 86 -7.78 10.98 -1.49
CA THR A 86 -7.27 10.08 -2.52
C THR A 86 -6.30 9.08 -1.89
N VAL A 87 -6.32 7.83 -2.34
CA VAL A 87 -5.27 6.86 -2.05
C VAL A 87 -4.28 6.85 -3.20
N VAL A 88 -3.03 7.23 -2.93
CA VAL A 88 -1.92 7.11 -3.88
C VAL A 88 -1.31 5.73 -3.72
N TYR A 89 -1.58 4.85 -4.67
CA TYR A 89 -1.03 3.50 -4.71
C TYR A 89 0.26 3.45 -5.54
N ILE A 90 1.31 2.88 -4.96
CA ILE A 90 2.64 2.78 -5.56
C ILE A 90 3.04 1.30 -5.55
N PRO A 91 2.79 0.53 -6.62
CA PRO A 91 3.30 -0.83 -6.73
C PRO A 91 4.82 -0.81 -6.93
N ASN A 92 5.47 -1.93 -6.60
CA ASN A 92 6.90 -2.19 -6.78
C ASN A 92 7.78 -1.06 -6.23
N ALA A 93 7.45 -0.57 -5.04
CA ALA A 93 8.09 0.59 -4.45
C ALA A 93 9.57 0.38 -4.11
N GLU A 94 10.04 -0.87 -4.04
CA GLU A 94 11.48 -1.16 -3.98
C GLU A 94 12.27 -0.66 -5.19
N ASN A 95 11.61 -0.42 -6.33
CA ASN A 95 12.24 0.11 -7.53
C ASN A 95 12.33 1.64 -7.52
N TRP A 96 11.72 2.29 -6.53
CA TRP A 96 11.77 3.73 -6.38
C TRP A 96 13.00 4.18 -5.60
N ASN A 97 13.55 5.34 -5.99
CA ASN A 97 14.43 6.07 -5.09
C ASN A 97 13.67 6.40 -3.79
N GLN A 98 14.30 6.14 -2.66
CA GLN A 98 13.66 6.22 -1.33
C GLN A 98 13.27 7.64 -0.94
N ASP A 99 14.10 8.63 -1.27
CA ASP A 99 13.78 10.04 -1.05
C ASP A 99 12.58 10.47 -1.90
N SER A 100 12.52 9.95 -3.14
CA SER A 100 11.38 10.19 -4.02
C SER A 100 10.09 9.59 -3.47
N LEU A 101 10.15 8.34 -3.00
CA LEU A 101 9.01 7.66 -2.40
C LEU A 101 8.50 8.41 -1.16
N LEU A 102 9.40 8.84 -0.28
CA LEU A 102 9.08 9.65 0.89
C LEU A 102 8.43 10.99 0.51
N ARG A 103 8.95 11.69 -0.49
CA ARG A 103 8.38 12.96 -0.98
C ARG A 103 6.96 12.77 -1.50
N VAL A 104 6.69 11.70 -2.25
CA VAL A 104 5.33 11.34 -2.69
C VAL A 104 4.41 11.10 -1.51
N VAL A 105 4.86 10.35 -0.50
CA VAL A 105 4.10 10.09 0.73
C VAL A 105 3.77 11.39 1.47
N PHE A 106 4.77 12.25 1.71
CA PHE A 106 4.58 13.52 2.42
C PHE A 106 3.67 14.47 1.66
N GLN A 107 3.87 14.60 0.34
CA GLN A 107 3.02 15.46 -0.50
C GLN A 107 1.57 14.96 -0.53
N SER A 108 1.35 13.64 -0.58
CA SER A 108 0.02 13.04 -0.50
C SER A 108 -0.63 13.33 0.85
N SER A 109 0.11 13.17 1.95
CA SER A 109 -0.40 13.48 3.30
C SER A 109 -0.77 14.95 3.45
N ALA A 110 0.05 15.86 2.92
CA ALA A 110 -0.19 17.31 2.97
C ALA A 110 -1.47 17.73 2.23
N SER A 111 -1.89 16.99 1.19
CA SER A 111 -3.17 17.24 0.50
C SER A 111 -4.37 16.54 1.16
N GLY A 112 -4.20 15.92 2.33
CA GLY A 112 -5.25 15.15 3.00
C GLY A 112 -5.54 13.81 2.31
N SER A 113 -4.60 13.32 1.51
CA SER A 113 -4.60 12.01 0.87
C SER A 113 -3.69 11.04 1.62
N LYS A 114 -3.68 9.78 1.21
CA LYS A 114 -2.93 8.72 1.89
C LYS A 114 -2.16 7.88 0.88
N ALA A 115 -0.98 7.41 1.28
CA ALA A 115 -0.16 6.57 0.44
C ALA A 115 -0.30 5.09 0.84
N LEU A 116 -0.35 4.23 -0.18
CA LEU A 116 -0.35 2.78 -0.08
C LEU A 116 0.76 2.25 -0.97
N VAL A 117 1.64 1.44 -0.42
CA VAL A 117 2.91 1.07 -1.03
C VAL A 117 2.97 -0.45 -1.16
N GLY A 118 3.12 -0.95 -2.38
CA GLY A 118 3.36 -2.37 -2.66
C GLY A 118 4.85 -2.66 -2.71
N PHE A 119 5.28 -3.80 -2.16
CA PHE A 119 6.65 -4.28 -2.31
C PHE A 119 6.75 -5.81 -2.27
N ASN A 120 7.76 -6.38 -2.96
CA ASN A 120 8.03 -7.83 -2.88
C ASN A 120 8.86 -8.15 -1.64
N ASP A 121 9.99 -7.46 -1.50
CA ASP A 121 10.90 -7.60 -0.37
C ASP A 121 11.01 -6.26 0.35
N PRO A 122 10.60 -6.20 1.63
CA PRO A 122 10.81 -5.02 2.44
C PRO A 122 12.25 -4.54 2.43
N SER A 123 13.26 -5.42 2.45
CA SER A 123 14.68 -5.11 2.73
C SER A 123 15.27 -3.98 1.88
N ARG A 124 14.67 -3.72 0.72
CA ARG A 124 15.05 -2.69 -0.25
C ARG A 124 14.44 -1.32 0.04
N LEU A 125 13.44 -1.25 0.92
CA LEU A 125 12.93 -0.04 1.54
C LEU A 125 13.84 0.35 2.71
N SER A 126 14.15 1.64 2.84
CA SER A 126 15.05 2.14 3.87
C SER A 126 14.48 1.99 5.29
N LEU A 127 15.35 1.83 6.30
CA LEU A 127 14.99 1.71 7.72
C LEU A 127 14.01 2.80 8.21
N GLY A 128 14.10 4.02 7.65
CA GLY A 128 13.21 5.14 7.99
C GLY A 128 11.77 5.00 7.49
N ILE A 129 11.53 4.21 6.43
CA ILE A 129 10.19 3.95 5.89
C ILE A 129 9.43 2.99 6.81
N TYR A 130 10.09 1.98 7.37
CA TYR A 130 9.44 0.97 8.20
C TYR A 130 8.86 1.48 9.52
N GLN A 131 9.43 2.55 10.10
CA GLN A 131 8.97 3.08 11.38
C GLN A 131 7.53 3.65 11.31
N PHE A 132 6.98 3.82 10.11
CA PHE A 132 5.68 4.46 9.90
C PHE A 132 4.67 3.60 9.13
N LEU A 133 4.95 2.30 8.96
CA LEU A 133 4.19 1.44 8.06
C LEU A 133 3.30 0.45 8.81
N VAL A 134 2.00 0.45 8.50
CA VAL A 134 1.12 -0.68 8.82
C VAL A 134 1.17 -1.67 7.66
N SER A 135 1.57 -2.91 7.95
CA SER A 135 1.85 -3.92 6.93
C SER A 135 0.82 -5.04 6.88
N GLN A 136 0.31 -5.30 5.68
CA GLN A 136 -0.44 -6.51 5.31
C GLN A 136 0.40 -7.33 4.32
N GLN A 137 0.10 -8.62 4.19
CA GLN A 137 0.65 -9.46 3.12
C GLN A 137 -0.49 -10.14 2.35
N ILE A 138 -0.34 -10.22 1.04
CA ILE A 138 -1.12 -11.11 0.16
C ILE A 138 -0.15 -12.14 -0.41
N ASP A 139 -0.39 -13.42 -0.13
CA ASP A 139 0.41 -14.53 -0.67
C ASP A 139 -0.03 -14.91 -2.10
N ASN A 140 0.68 -15.87 -2.69
CA ASN A 140 0.41 -16.34 -4.06
C ASN A 140 -0.99 -16.96 -4.23
N ASP A 141 -1.61 -17.39 -3.12
CA ASP A 141 -2.94 -18.00 -3.08
C ASP A 141 -4.03 -16.97 -2.69
N TRP A 142 -3.71 -15.67 -2.75
CA TRP A 142 -4.61 -14.56 -2.42
C TRP A 142 -5.09 -14.53 -0.96
N ASN A 143 -4.32 -15.07 -0.01
CA ASN A 143 -4.65 -14.94 1.41
C ASN A 143 -4.12 -13.63 1.99
N LEU A 144 -5.01 -12.86 2.62
CA LEU A 144 -4.65 -11.65 3.35
C LEU A 144 -4.30 -11.96 4.81
N SER A 145 -3.11 -11.57 5.25
CA SER A 145 -2.65 -11.70 6.64
C SER A 145 -1.97 -10.41 7.13
N ASN A 146 -1.86 -10.27 8.46
CA ASN A 146 -1.03 -9.22 9.04
C ASN A 146 0.43 -9.59 8.79
N TRP A 147 1.17 -8.68 8.19
CA TRP A 147 2.61 -8.86 8.02
C TRP A 147 3.33 -8.08 9.11
N ALA A 148 4.20 -8.76 9.84
CA ALA A 148 5.10 -8.09 10.76
C ALA A 148 6.39 -7.77 10.01
N ILE A 149 6.78 -6.50 10.03
CA ILE A 149 8.10 -6.06 9.59
C ILE A 149 9.13 -6.51 10.62
N ASN A 150 9.35 -7.82 10.72
CA ASN A 150 10.53 -8.34 11.39
C ASN A 150 11.45 -8.85 10.31
N MET A 151 12.70 -8.39 10.36
CA MET A 151 13.80 -9.02 9.63
C MET A 151 13.64 -10.54 9.80
N SER A 152 13.41 -11.24 8.70
CA SER A 152 13.42 -12.70 8.58
C SER A 152 12.36 -13.59 9.27
N ILE A 153 11.43 -13.15 10.13
CA ILE A 153 10.48 -14.10 10.78
C ILE A 153 9.05 -13.53 11.00
N PRO A 154 7.97 -14.24 10.59
CA PRO A 154 6.59 -13.92 10.96
C PRO A 154 6.34 -14.09 12.47
N ILE A 155 5.66 -13.13 13.10
CA ILE A 155 5.30 -13.13 14.54
C ILE A 155 4.46 -14.35 14.98
N GLY A 156 3.98 -15.17 14.04
CA GLY A 156 3.29 -16.44 14.34
C GLY A 156 4.16 -17.51 15.03
N ASP A 157 5.49 -17.41 14.97
CA ASP A 157 6.41 -18.42 15.51
C ASP A 157 7.03 -18.08 16.88
N ILE A 158 6.75 -16.89 17.44
CA ILE A 158 7.36 -16.46 18.72
C ILE A 158 6.76 -17.19 19.94
N ASN A 159 5.57 -17.79 19.81
CA ASN A 159 4.87 -18.44 20.93
C ASN A 159 4.97 -19.97 20.98
N LYS A 160 5.97 -20.58 20.33
CA LYS A 160 6.22 -22.04 20.39
C LYS A 160 7.62 -22.43 20.86
N GLN A 161 8.32 -21.53 21.55
CA GLN A 161 9.55 -21.86 22.28
C GLN A 161 9.43 -21.37 23.72
N SER A 162 8.55 -22.03 24.48
CA SER A 162 8.53 -22.04 25.94
C SER A 162 8.20 -23.44 26.40
#